data_AF-A0A2T6DHW0-F1
#
_entry.id   AF-A0A2T6DHW0-F1
#
_cell.length_a   1.000
_cell.length_b   1.000
_cell.length_c   1.000
_cell.angle_alpha   90.00
_cell.angle_beta   90.00
_cell.angle_gamma   90.00
#
_symmetry.space_group_name_H-M   'P 1'
#
loop_
_entity.id
_entity.type
_entity.pdbx_description
1 polymer ?
#
loop_
_entity_poly.entity_id
_entity_poly.type
_entity_poly.pdbx_seq_one_letter_code
_entity_poly.pdbx_strand_id
1 'polypeptide(L)'
;MEKPTSPGRKAVLVEETEPFALHTDRELVELVERIAAFLPGTSGAGSQNWKVEGNGNHVNFAGRDLVVTERHIQRNVITPDDRHLAREQRSQLLPAIHELAERLAGPDGKPNLGAVHRMLQRRFDVPSYLLIPREKYGDALAFLRQQRAIHRGTLRRRNPSAFARDRFRAIFSRATELGWTRQQVYNFAGERLKLKRPLTSLKQLSLAQLEELSAMMRDARPTAVVA
;
A
#
# COMPACT_ATOMS: atom_id res chain seq x y z
N MET A 1 -43.23 0.58 14.89
CA MET A 1 -43.38 0.65 16.36
C MET A 1 -42.01 0.40 16.97
N GLU A 2 -41.38 1.42 17.54
CA GLU A 2 -40.09 1.32 18.24
C GLU A 2 -40.30 0.74 19.63
N LYS A 3 -39.46 -0.24 20.03
CA LYS A 3 -39.46 -0.76 21.40
C LYS A 3 -38.88 0.29 22.34
N PRO A 4 -39.52 0.58 23.49
CA PRO A 4 -38.99 1.55 24.45
C PRO A 4 -37.76 0.97 25.17
N THR A 5 -36.60 1.57 24.93
CA THR A 5 -35.31 1.16 25.51
C THR A 5 -34.95 1.88 26.81
N SER A 6 -35.75 2.85 27.28
CA SER A 6 -35.51 3.54 28.57
C SER A 6 -36.34 2.96 29.72
N PRO A 7 -35.78 2.84 30.94
CA PRO A 7 -36.46 2.23 32.09
C PRO A 7 -37.74 2.96 32.51
N GLY A 8 -37.81 4.29 32.33
CA GLY A 8 -39.01 5.07 32.61
C GLY A 8 -40.19 4.75 31.68
N ARG A 9 -39.94 4.50 30.39
CA ARG A 9 -41.01 4.11 29.45
C ARG A 9 -41.50 2.67 29.68
N LYS A 10 -40.63 1.79 30.18
CA LYS A 10 -41.05 0.44 30.60
C LYS A 10 -41.98 0.48 31.81
N ALA A 11 -41.70 1.35 32.79
CA ALA A 11 -42.55 1.50 33.97
C ALA A 11 -43.96 2.01 33.59
N VAL A 12 -44.04 3.01 32.70
CA VAL A 12 -45.32 3.51 32.17
C VAL A 12 -46.08 2.42 31.39
N LEU A 13 -45.39 1.62 30.57
CA LEU A 13 -46.02 0.53 29.83
C LEU A 13 -46.54 -0.59 30.78
N VAL A 14 -45.84 -0.84 31.89
CA VAL A 14 -46.28 -1.79 32.92
C VAL A 14 -47.54 -1.25 33.60
N GLU A 15 -47.55 0.03 34.00
CA GLU A 15 -48.71 0.67 34.62
C GLU A 15 -49.94 0.71 33.70
N GLU A 16 -49.74 0.91 32.39
CA GLU A 16 -50.81 0.90 31.38
C GLU A 16 -51.34 -0.51 31.07
N THR A 17 -50.56 -1.57 31.30
CA THR A 17 -50.93 -2.97 30.98
C THR A 17 -51.40 -3.79 32.17
N GLU A 18 -51.12 -3.34 33.40
CA GLU A 18 -51.65 -3.87 34.66
C GLU A 18 -53.18 -4.07 34.66
N PRO A 19 -54.03 -3.11 34.23
CA PRO A 19 -55.49 -3.30 34.28
C PRO A 19 -56.02 -4.32 33.27
N PHE A 20 -55.21 -4.74 32.29
CA PHE A 20 -55.62 -5.68 31.25
C PHE A 20 -55.30 -7.14 31.58
N ALA A 21 -54.62 -7.42 32.72
CA ALA A 21 -54.33 -8.76 33.22
C ALA A 21 -53.91 -9.77 32.13
N LEU A 22 -53.12 -9.31 31.14
CA LEU A 22 -52.79 -10.05 29.91
C LEU A 22 -52.00 -11.34 30.16
N HIS A 23 -51.42 -11.47 31.36
CA HIS A 23 -50.70 -12.64 31.84
C HIS A 23 -51.64 -13.74 32.38
N THR A 24 -52.90 -13.40 32.63
CA THR A 24 -53.97 -14.31 33.08
C THR A 24 -54.97 -14.62 31.96
N ASP A 25 -54.87 -13.92 30.83
CA ASP A 25 -55.68 -14.18 29.65
C ASP A 25 -55.28 -15.53 29.01
N ARG A 26 -56.20 -16.48 29.11
CA ARG A 26 -56.00 -17.87 28.71
C ARG A 26 -55.70 -18.01 27.22
N GLU A 27 -56.33 -17.21 26.36
CA GLU A 27 -56.11 -17.31 24.91
C GLU A 27 -54.70 -16.85 24.53
N LEU A 28 -54.21 -15.80 25.18
CA LEU A 28 -52.85 -15.30 24.99
C LEU A 28 -51.79 -16.28 25.50
N VAL A 29 -52.03 -16.90 26.65
CA VAL A 29 -51.13 -17.93 27.21
C VAL A 29 -51.05 -19.14 26.28
N GLU A 30 -52.20 -19.66 25.81
CA GLU A 30 -52.23 -20.77 24.86
C GLU A 30 -51.55 -20.42 23.52
N LEU A 31 -51.69 -19.18 23.05
CA LEU A 31 -51.01 -18.70 21.84
C LEU A 31 -49.48 -18.66 22.02
N VAL A 32 -49.01 -18.16 23.18
CA VAL A 32 -47.57 -18.08 23.49
C VAL A 32 -46.96 -19.48 23.58
N GLU A 33 -47.62 -20.41 24.26
CA GLU A 33 -47.15 -21.81 24.34
C GLU A 33 -47.12 -22.48 22.97
N ARG A 34 -48.14 -22.24 22.14
CA ARG A 34 -48.20 -22.76 20.78
C ARG A 34 -47.08 -22.21 19.90
N ILE A 35 -46.78 -20.91 19.99
CA ILE A 35 -45.65 -20.32 19.26
C ILE A 35 -44.31 -20.86 19.78
N ALA A 36 -44.16 -21.01 21.10
CA ALA A 36 -42.96 -21.58 21.70
C ALA A 36 -42.70 -23.03 21.23
N ALA A 37 -43.76 -23.82 21.02
CA ALA A 37 -43.65 -25.17 20.48
C ALA A 37 -43.19 -25.22 19.01
N PHE A 38 -43.41 -24.16 18.24
CA PHE A 38 -42.94 -24.06 16.85
C PHE A 38 -41.53 -23.47 16.69
N LEU A 39 -40.95 -22.93 17.76
CA LEU A 39 -39.57 -22.46 17.75
C LEU A 39 -38.64 -23.64 18.03
N PRO A 40 -37.59 -23.87 17.23
CA PRO A 40 -36.62 -24.91 17.53
C PRO A 40 -36.04 -24.65 18.91
N GLY A 41 -36.15 -25.64 19.80
CA GLY A 41 -35.63 -25.56 21.16
C GLY A 41 -34.19 -25.03 21.13
N THR A 42 -33.88 -24.07 22.01
CA THR A 42 -32.54 -23.51 22.16
C THR A 42 -31.62 -24.54 22.81
N SER A 43 -31.40 -25.65 22.10
CA SER A 43 -30.47 -26.71 22.45
C SER A 43 -29.25 -26.53 21.58
N GLY A 44 -28.16 -26.08 22.19
CA GLY A 44 -26.86 -26.07 21.54
C GLY A 44 -26.08 -24.82 21.87
N ALA A 45 -25.22 -24.93 22.88
CA ALA A 45 -23.94 -24.27 22.87
C ALA A 45 -23.20 -24.68 21.58
N GLY A 46 -23.47 -23.99 20.48
CA GLY A 46 -22.59 -23.99 19.33
C GLY A 46 -21.32 -23.29 19.76
N SER A 47 -20.29 -24.06 20.10
CA SER A 47 -18.92 -23.55 20.26
C SER A 47 -18.50 -22.96 18.92
N GLN A 48 -18.75 -21.67 18.73
CA GLN A 48 -18.20 -20.92 17.62
C GLN A 48 -16.70 -20.72 17.91
N ASN A 49 -15.88 -21.59 17.32
CA ASN A 49 -14.43 -21.44 17.34
C ASN A 49 -14.05 -20.23 16.48
N TRP A 50 -13.74 -19.10 17.10
CA TRP A 50 -13.15 -17.95 16.43
C TRP A 50 -11.64 -17.97 16.67
N LYS A 51 -10.86 -18.01 15.58
CA LYS A 51 -9.41 -17.88 15.64
C LYS A 51 -9.06 -16.40 15.53
N VAL A 52 -8.63 -15.80 16.63
CA VAL A 52 -8.06 -14.45 16.63
C VAL A 52 -6.54 -14.58 16.61
N GLU A 53 -5.93 -14.10 15.55
CA GLU A 53 -4.47 -13.95 15.45
C GLU A 53 -4.10 -12.49 15.76
N GLY A 54 -3.31 -12.29 16.81
CA GLY A 54 -2.81 -10.97 17.20
C GLY A 54 -2.65 -10.84 18.72
N ASN A 55 -1.59 -10.13 19.15
CA ASN A 55 -1.28 -9.94 20.57
C ASN A 55 -2.06 -8.72 21.12
N GLY A 56 -2.79 -8.89 22.23
CA GLY A 56 -3.51 -7.79 22.93
C GLY A 56 -5.03 -7.71 22.75
N ASN A 57 -5.69 -8.76 22.25
CA ASN A 57 -7.14 -8.76 22.07
C ASN A 57 -7.88 -9.24 23.33
N HIS A 58 -8.78 -8.41 23.87
CA HIS A 58 -9.75 -8.81 24.89
C HIS A 58 -11.14 -8.93 24.27
N VAL A 59 -11.81 -10.07 24.49
CA VAL A 59 -13.17 -10.34 24.01
C VAL A 59 -14.10 -10.40 25.21
N ASN A 60 -15.03 -9.45 25.29
CA ASN A 60 -16.14 -9.49 26.24
C ASN A 60 -17.43 -9.80 25.48
N PHE A 61 -18.17 -10.81 25.93
CA PHE A 61 -19.43 -11.24 25.33
C PHE A 61 -20.60 -10.49 25.98
N ALA A 62 -21.18 -9.53 25.26
CA ALA A 62 -22.52 -9.03 25.52
C ALA A 62 -23.34 -9.21 24.25
N GLY A 63 -24.42 -9.99 24.35
CA GLY A 63 -25.21 -10.40 23.19
C GLY A 63 -25.79 -9.22 22.41
N ARG A 64 -25.56 -9.23 21.10
CA ARG A 64 -26.26 -8.49 20.03
C ARG A 64 -25.77 -7.10 19.59
N ASP A 65 -24.62 -6.60 20.03
CA ASP A 65 -24.13 -5.31 19.54
C ASP A 65 -22.98 -5.41 18.53
N LEU A 66 -23.07 -4.58 17.48
CA LEU A 66 -22.07 -4.43 16.42
C LEU A 66 -20.74 -3.97 17.04
N VAL A 67 -19.70 -4.81 16.96
CA VAL A 67 -18.37 -4.47 17.47
C VAL A 67 -17.70 -3.48 16.52
N VAL A 68 -17.82 -2.18 16.79
CA VAL A 68 -16.93 -1.17 16.21
C VAL A 68 -15.63 -1.18 17.02
N THR A 69 -14.62 -1.89 16.53
CA THR A 69 -13.29 -1.88 17.15
C THR A 69 -12.51 -0.64 16.67
N GLU A 70 -12.08 0.20 17.61
CA GLU A 70 -11.13 1.26 17.31
C GLU A 70 -9.70 0.71 17.42
N ARG A 71 -8.99 0.67 16.29
CA ARG A 71 -7.59 0.22 16.24
C ARG A 71 -6.69 1.24 16.95
N HIS A 72 -6.40 1.01 18.22
CA HIS A 72 -5.42 1.81 18.96
C HIS A 72 -4.00 1.36 18.61
N ILE A 73 -3.34 2.06 17.67
CA ILE A 73 -1.92 1.83 17.36
C ILE A 73 -1.08 2.77 18.21
N GLN A 74 -0.46 2.26 19.26
CA GLN A 74 0.63 2.98 19.92
C GLN A 74 1.86 2.95 19.02
N ARG A 75 2.30 4.14 18.55
CA ARG A 75 3.52 4.29 17.75
C ARG A 75 4.60 4.89 18.64
N ASN A 76 5.71 4.18 18.84
CA ASN A 76 6.90 4.74 19.48
C ASN A 76 7.41 5.90 18.63
N VAL A 77 7.40 7.11 19.19
CA VAL A 77 7.92 8.31 18.52
C VAL A 77 9.44 8.25 18.61
N ILE A 78 10.09 7.96 17.48
CA ILE A 78 11.55 7.99 17.38
C ILE A 78 11.94 9.42 17.04
N THR A 79 12.52 10.14 17.99
CA THR A 79 13.08 11.49 17.78
C THR A 79 14.59 11.39 17.63
N PRO A 80 15.15 11.58 16.41
CA PRO A 80 16.58 11.55 16.23
C PRO A 80 17.22 12.83 16.77
N ASP A 81 18.25 12.66 17.58
CA ASP A 81 19.09 13.72 18.14
C ASP A 81 20.28 14.11 17.21
N ASP A 82 21.06 15.13 17.58
CA ASP A 82 22.17 15.72 16.80
C ASP A 82 23.30 14.75 16.44
N ARG A 83 23.40 13.62 17.15
CA ARG A 83 24.36 12.52 16.85
C ARG A 83 23.99 11.71 15.61
N HIS A 84 22.73 11.81 15.18
CA HIS A 84 22.19 11.06 14.05
C HIS A 84 22.23 11.88 12.76
N LEU A 85 21.79 11.26 11.65
CA LEU A 85 21.74 11.92 10.35
C LEU A 85 21.04 13.30 10.44
N ALA A 86 21.72 14.33 9.96
CA ALA A 86 21.15 15.67 9.83
C ALA A 86 20.01 15.67 8.79
N ARG A 87 19.11 16.65 8.86
CA ARG A 87 17.98 16.78 7.92
C ARG A 87 18.44 16.79 6.45
N GLU A 88 19.54 17.49 6.16
CA GLU A 88 20.12 17.56 4.82
C GLU A 88 20.61 16.20 4.32
N GLN A 89 21.34 15.47 5.16
CA GLN A 89 21.83 14.13 4.85
C GLN A 89 20.68 13.16 4.57
N ARG A 90 19.59 13.25 5.34
CA ARG A 90 18.36 12.46 5.10
C ARG A 90 17.75 12.81 3.73
N SER A 91 17.67 14.09 3.40
CA SER A 91 17.17 14.55 2.11
C SER A 91 18.01 14.02 0.93
N GLN A 92 19.32 13.86 1.11
CA GLN A 92 20.22 13.31 0.10
C GLN A 92 20.12 11.78 -0.01
N LEU A 93 19.81 11.07 1.09
CA LEU A 93 19.59 9.62 1.08
C LEU A 93 18.25 9.22 0.47
N LEU A 94 17.20 10.02 0.65
CA LEU A 94 15.85 9.70 0.19
C LEU A 94 15.79 9.32 -1.30
N PRO A 95 16.37 10.07 -2.25
CA PRO A 95 16.40 9.66 -3.65
C PRO A 95 17.01 8.28 -3.87
N ALA A 96 18.14 7.98 -3.23
CA ALA A 96 18.81 6.68 -3.34
C ALA A 96 17.95 5.55 -2.73
N ILE A 97 17.23 5.82 -1.65
CA ILE A 97 16.27 4.89 -1.03
C ILE A 97 15.10 4.62 -1.99
N HIS A 98 14.51 5.66 -2.56
CA HIS A 98 13.40 5.53 -3.52
C HIS A 98 13.81 4.73 -4.76
N GLU A 99 14.98 5.05 -5.33
CA GLU A 99 15.53 4.33 -6.48
C GLU A 99 15.74 2.83 -6.19
N LEU A 100 16.25 2.49 -5.01
CA LEU A 100 16.43 1.09 -4.63
C LEU A 100 15.08 0.41 -4.35
N ALA A 101 14.13 1.13 -3.73
CA ALA A 101 12.80 0.62 -3.45
C ALA A 101 12.03 0.28 -4.73
N GLU A 102 12.18 1.07 -5.81
CA GLU A 102 11.62 0.75 -7.12
C GLU A 102 12.16 -0.57 -7.69
N ARG A 103 13.45 -0.85 -7.48
CA ARG A 103 14.11 -2.10 -7.93
C ARG A 103 13.71 -3.31 -7.09
N LEU A 104 13.39 -3.08 -5.82
CA LEU A 104 12.90 -4.08 -4.86
C LEU A 104 11.38 -4.17 -4.81
N ALA A 105 10.69 -3.64 -5.83
CA ALA A 105 9.24 -3.65 -5.88
C ALA A 105 8.64 -5.05 -5.61
N GLY A 106 7.49 -5.03 -4.94
CA GLY A 106 6.70 -6.23 -4.65
C GLY A 106 5.98 -6.77 -5.89
N PRO A 107 5.16 -7.82 -5.73
CA PRO A 107 4.33 -8.36 -6.82
C PRO A 107 3.41 -7.30 -7.44
N ASP A 108 2.98 -6.31 -6.65
CA ASP A 108 2.12 -5.22 -7.10
C ASP A 108 2.85 -4.17 -7.98
N GLY A 109 4.15 -4.33 -8.23
CA GLY A 109 4.97 -3.36 -8.98
C GLY A 109 5.21 -2.04 -8.24
N LYS A 110 4.76 -1.92 -6.98
CA LYS A 110 4.95 -0.71 -6.15
C LYS A 110 6.34 -0.69 -5.49
N PRO A 111 6.96 0.50 -5.31
CA PRO A 111 8.26 0.62 -4.63
C PRO A 111 8.20 0.09 -3.20
N ASN A 112 9.19 -0.71 -2.80
CA ASN A 112 9.24 -1.31 -1.47
C ASN A 112 10.19 -0.56 -0.53
N LEU A 113 9.73 0.57 0.02
CA LEU A 113 10.52 1.39 0.95
C LEU A 113 10.82 0.65 2.26
N GLY A 114 9.88 -0.17 2.74
CA GLY A 114 10.06 -0.95 3.97
C GLY A 114 11.18 -1.99 3.85
N ALA A 115 11.40 -2.58 2.68
CA ALA A 115 12.55 -3.45 2.44
C ALA A 115 13.87 -2.69 2.57
N VAL A 116 13.99 -1.51 1.94
CA VAL A 116 15.20 -0.70 2.00
C VAL A 116 15.49 -0.21 3.43
N HIS A 117 14.46 0.26 4.15
CA HIS A 117 14.62 0.68 5.54
C HIS A 117 15.12 -0.49 6.41
N ARG A 118 14.58 -1.70 6.24
CA ARG A 118 15.06 -2.89 6.95
C ARG A 118 16.49 -3.27 6.58
N MET A 119 16.91 -3.09 5.34
CA MET A 119 18.30 -3.32 4.93
C MET A 119 19.26 -2.34 5.64
N LEU A 120 18.89 -1.06 5.71
CA LEU A 120 19.68 -0.05 6.41
C LEU A 120 19.72 -0.30 7.93
N GLN A 121 18.57 -0.60 8.54
CA GLN A 121 18.46 -0.97 9.96
C GLN A 121 19.40 -2.13 10.31
N ARG A 122 19.35 -3.21 9.52
CA ARG A 122 20.22 -4.40 9.72
C ARG A 122 21.69 -4.11 9.47
N ARG A 123 22.02 -3.27 8.48
CA ARG A 123 23.41 -2.94 8.14
C ARG A 123 24.10 -2.13 9.24
N PHE A 124 23.37 -1.23 9.88
CA PHE A 124 23.90 -0.31 10.89
C PHE A 124 23.55 -0.70 12.33
N ASP A 125 22.83 -1.81 12.51
CA ASP A 125 22.32 -2.30 13.79
C ASP A 125 21.53 -1.24 14.57
N VAL A 126 20.54 -0.64 13.88
CA VAL A 126 19.70 0.42 14.43
C VAL A 126 18.23 0.09 14.26
N PRO A 127 17.35 0.48 15.21
CA PRO A 127 15.92 0.19 15.11
C PRO A 127 15.22 1.06 14.04
N SER A 128 15.82 2.17 13.63
CA SER A 128 15.35 3.02 12.54
C SER A 128 16.52 3.58 11.75
N TYR A 129 16.37 3.69 10.42
CA TYR A 129 17.39 4.32 9.58
C TYR A 129 17.62 5.80 9.95
N LEU A 130 16.66 6.43 10.64
CA LEU A 130 16.80 7.79 11.16
C LEU A 130 17.81 7.89 12.30
N LEU A 131 18.12 6.77 12.97
CA LEU A 131 19.10 6.69 14.05
C LEU A 131 20.48 6.23 13.57
N ILE A 132 20.74 6.29 12.27
CA ILE A 132 22.10 6.06 11.76
C ILE A 132 22.99 7.22 12.26
N PRO A 133 24.16 6.93 12.86
CA PRO A 133 25.10 7.97 13.27
C PRO A 133 25.54 8.83 12.08
N ARG A 134 25.71 10.14 12.29
CA ARG A 134 26.08 11.10 11.24
C ARG A 134 27.35 10.71 10.49
N GLU A 135 28.33 10.15 11.20
CA GLU A 135 29.61 9.70 10.65
C GLU A 135 29.45 8.59 9.62
N LYS A 136 28.43 7.72 9.79
CA LYS A 136 28.16 6.58 8.90
C LYS A 136 27.35 6.98 7.66
N TYR A 137 27.11 8.26 7.43
CA TYR A 137 26.39 8.76 6.26
C TYR A 137 27.04 8.32 4.94
N GLY A 138 28.36 8.47 4.83
CA GLY A 138 29.12 8.07 3.63
C GLY A 138 28.96 6.58 3.33
N ASP A 139 29.08 5.76 4.37
CA ASP A 139 28.91 4.31 4.27
C ASP A 139 27.48 3.93 3.88
N ALA A 140 26.47 4.63 4.42
CA ALA A 140 25.07 4.39 4.07
C ALA A 140 24.81 4.67 2.60
N LEU A 141 25.37 5.77 2.07
CA LEU A 141 25.25 6.12 0.66
C LEU A 141 25.99 5.12 -0.23
N ALA A 142 27.21 4.73 0.14
CA ALA A 142 27.98 3.72 -0.58
C ALA A 142 27.25 2.37 -0.62
N PHE A 143 26.68 1.95 0.51
CA PHE A 143 25.88 0.73 0.61
C PHE A 143 24.65 0.79 -0.30
N LEU A 144 23.88 1.88 -0.30
CA LEU A 144 22.73 2.02 -1.19
C LEU A 144 23.13 1.97 -2.67
N ARG A 145 24.25 2.59 -3.05
CA ARG A 145 24.78 2.53 -4.42
C ARG A 145 25.17 1.10 -4.81
N GLN A 146 25.84 0.38 -3.90
CA GLN A 146 26.21 -1.02 -4.11
C GLN A 146 24.95 -1.89 -4.30
N GLN A 147 23.94 -1.75 -3.44
CA GLN A 147 22.69 -2.49 -3.54
C GLN A 147 21.94 -2.15 -4.84
N ARG A 148 21.96 -0.89 -5.26
CA ARG A 148 21.40 -0.47 -6.55
C ARG A 148 22.07 -1.18 -7.73
N ALA A 149 23.38 -1.37 -7.69
CA ALA A 149 24.12 -2.09 -8.73
C ALA A 149 23.76 -3.59 -8.74
N ILE A 150 23.71 -4.24 -7.57
CA ILE A 150 23.31 -5.65 -7.43
C ILE A 150 21.90 -5.88 -7.98
N HIS A 151 20.96 -4.99 -7.66
CA HIS A 151 19.56 -5.08 -8.07
C HIS A 151 19.26 -4.38 -9.41
N ARG A 152 20.28 -4.10 -10.23
CA ARG A 152 20.07 -3.42 -11.53
C ARG A 152 19.18 -4.24 -12.47
N GLY A 153 19.39 -5.56 -12.53
CA GLY A 153 18.64 -6.45 -13.43
C GLY A 153 17.20 -6.72 -13.00
N THR A 154 16.84 -6.45 -11.74
CA THR A 154 15.50 -6.79 -11.24
C THR A 154 14.43 -5.77 -11.64
N LEU A 155 14.82 -4.53 -11.98
CA LEU A 155 13.90 -3.44 -12.30
C LEU A 155 12.93 -3.81 -13.42
N ARG A 156 13.44 -4.35 -14.54
CA ARG A 156 12.62 -4.73 -15.71
C ARG A 156 11.55 -5.77 -15.35
N ARG A 157 11.86 -6.71 -14.45
CA ARG A 157 10.96 -7.80 -14.05
C ARG A 157 10.00 -7.38 -12.92
N ARG A 158 10.51 -6.72 -11.89
CA ARG A 158 9.76 -6.39 -10.67
C ARG A 158 8.95 -5.11 -10.80
N ASN A 159 9.41 -4.15 -11.60
CA ASN A 159 8.71 -2.90 -11.82
C ASN A 159 8.83 -2.44 -13.28
N PRO A 160 8.04 -3.06 -14.18
CA PRO A 160 8.04 -2.74 -15.60
C PRO A 160 7.72 -1.27 -15.90
N SER A 161 6.87 -0.63 -15.09
CA SER A 161 6.47 0.77 -15.29
C SER A 161 7.60 1.73 -14.94
N ALA A 162 8.34 1.50 -13.85
CA ALA A 162 9.55 2.24 -13.54
C ALA A 162 10.63 2.05 -14.61
N PHE A 163 10.82 0.81 -15.09
CA PHE A 163 11.74 0.55 -16.20
C PHE A 163 11.37 1.35 -17.46
N ALA A 164 10.10 1.37 -17.87
CA ALA A 164 9.65 2.13 -19.02
C ALA A 164 9.86 3.64 -18.82
N ARG A 165 9.56 4.19 -17.63
CA ARG A 165 9.81 5.60 -17.30
C ARG A 165 11.28 5.99 -17.44
N ASP A 166 12.19 5.15 -16.94
CA ASP A 166 13.64 5.37 -17.07
C ASP A 166 14.06 5.44 -18.54
N ARG A 167 13.52 4.55 -19.39
CA ARG A 167 13.80 4.55 -20.83
C ARG A 167 13.20 5.75 -21.55
N PHE A 168 11.96 6.14 -21.23
CA PHE A 168 11.38 7.37 -21.77
C PHE A 168 12.23 8.59 -21.41
N ARG A 169 12.67 8.70 -20.16
CA ARG A 169 13.53 9.79 -19.72
C ARG A 169 14.85 9.81 -20.49
N ALA A 170 15.50 8.65 -20.66
CA ALA A 170 16.75 8.55 -21.42
C ALA A 170 16.56 8.95 -22.90
N ILE A 171 15.51 8.44 -23.55
CA ILE A 171 15.18 8.75 -24.95
C ILE A 171 14.93 10.24 -25.11
N PHE A 172 14.05 10.84 -24.29
CA PHE A 172 13.72 12.26 -24.45
C PHE A 172 14.84 13.19 -24.03
N SER A 173 15.64 12.85 -23.01
CA SER A 173 16.85 13.62 -22.67
C SER A 173 17.80 13.68 -23.86
N ARG A 174 18.06 12.52 -24.48
CA ARG A 174 18.92 12.45 -25.65
C ARG A 174 18.31 13.17 -26.85
N ALA A 175 17.00 13.05 -27.08
CA ALA A 175 16.32 13.78 -28.13
C ALA A 175 16.46 15.31 -27.95
N THR A 176 16.37 15.81 -26.71
CA THR A 176 16.60 17.23 -26.40
C THR A 176 18.04 17.65 -26.71
N GLU A 177 19.03 16.83 -26.37
CA GLU A 177 20.45 17.08 -26.75
C GLU A 177 20.67 17.11 -28.26
N LEU A 178 19.89 16.32 -29.03
CA LEU A 178 19.95 16.27 -30.49
C LEU A 178 19.11 17.37 -31.17
N GLY A 179 18.38 18.19 -30.40
CA GLY A 179 17.45 19.19 -30.93
C GLY A 179 16.21 18.61 -31.61
N TRP A 180 15.85 17.37 -31.30
CA TRP A 180 14.74 16.67 -31.94
C TRP A 180 13.39 17.01 -31.30
N THR A 181 12.38 17.15 -32.16
CA THR A 181 10.97 17.21 -31.78
C THR A 181 10.43 15.83 -31.42
N ARG A 182 9.30 15.77 -30.71
CA ARG A 182 8.64 14.49 -30.37
C ARG A 182 8.28 13.67 -31.62
N GLN A 183 7.83 14.33 -32.68
CA GLN A 183 7.48 13.64 -33.92
C GLN A 183 8.72 13.01 -34.59
N GLN A 184 9.87 13.69 -34.57
CA GLN A 184 11.12 13.12 -35.07
C GLN A 184 11.54 11.88 -34.28
N VAL A 185 11.35 11.87 -32.95
CA VAL A 185 11.59 10.67 -32.13
C VAL A 185 10.68 9.51 -32.54
N TYR A 186 9.40 9.77 -32.82
CA TYR A 186 8.45 8.73 -33.22
C TYR A 186 8.74 8.18 -34.61
N ASN A 187 9.10 9.05 -35.56
CA ASN A 187 9.50 8.66 -36.90
C ASN A 187 10.78 7.81 -36.85
N PHE A 188 11.79 8.27 -36.11
CA PHE A 188 13.03 7.53 -35.90
C PHE A 188 12.78 6.15 -35.29
N ALA A 189 11.92 6.08 -34.27
CA ALA A 189 11.53 4.80 -33.67
C ALA A 189 10.81 3.88 -34.67
N GLY A 190 9.89 4.42 -35.48
CA GLY A 190 9.19 3.68 -36.52
C GLY A 190 10.13 3.08 -37.57
N GLU A 191 11.08 3.88 -38.05
CA GLU A 191 12.10 3.47 -39.04
C GLU A 191 13.05 2.41 -38.47
N ARG A 192 13.64 2.68 -37.30
CA ARG A 192 14.66 1.81 -36.70
C ARG A 192 14.10 0.48 -36.22
N LEU A 193 12.89 0.50 -35.66
CA LEU A 193 12.22 -0.72 -35.20
C LEU A 193 11.39 -1.40 -36.30
N LYS A 194 11.43 -0.87 -37.55
CA LYS A 194 10.72 -1.40 -38.72
C LYS A 194 9.23 -1.65 -38.45
N LEU A 195 8.56 -0.69 -37.81
CA LEU A 195 7.16 -0.83 -37.42
C LEU A 195 6.25 -0.67 -38.63
N LYS A 196 5.25 -1.55 -38.75
CA LYS A 196 4.25 -1.51 -39.83
C LYS A 196 3.28 -0.33 -39.73
N ARG A 197 3.15 0.28 -38.55
CA ARG A 197 2.22 1.38 -38.27
C ARG A 197 2.98 2.55 -37.66
N PRO A 198 2.64 3.80 -38.04
CA PRO A 198 3.23 4.98 -37.42
C PRO A 198 2.87 5.05 -35.94
N LEU A 199 3.84 5.42 -35.11
CA LEU A 199 3.64 5.59 -33.67
C LEU A 199 3.01 6.95 -33.36
N THR A 200 1.92 6.95 -32.62
CA THR A 200 1.39 8.16 -31.98
C THR A 200 1.94 8.34 -30.56
N SER A 201 2.46 7.27 -29.96
CA SER A 201 3.02 7.28 -28.61
C SER A 201 4.03 6.15 -28.41
N LEU A 202 5.16 6.45 -27.75
CA LEU A 202 6.13 5.43 -27.36
C LEU A 202 5.56 4.42 -26.34
N LYS A 203 4.41 4.70 -25.71
CA LYS A 203 3.72 3.73 -24.82
C LYS A 203 3.19 2.51 -25.57
N GLN A 204 3.07 2.59 -26.89
CA GLN A 204 2.67 1.46 -27.74
C GLN A 204 3.80 0.43 -27.94
N LEU A 205 5.03 0.79 -27.56
CA LEU A 205 6.18 -0.09 -27.68
C LEU A 205 6.24 -1.09 -26.52
N SER A 206 6.66 -2.31 -26.81
CA SER A 206 7.01 -3.29 -25.79
C SER A 206 8.27 -2.86 -25.03
N LEU A 207 8.47 -3.38 -23.82
CA LEU A 207 9.66 -3.08 -23.01
C LEU A 207 10.97 -3.43 -23.71
N ALA A 208 10.97 -4.48 -24.53
CA ALA A 208 12.15 -4.88 -25.32
C ALA A 208 12.46 -3.85 -26.42
N GLN A 209 11.44 -3.40 -27.16
CA GLN A 209 11.59 -2.34 -28.17
C GLN A 209 12.02 -1.01 -27.54
N LEU A 210 11.53 -0.67 -26.35
CA LEU A 210 11.98 0.52 -25.62
C LEU A 210 13.44 0.44 -25.19
N GLU A 211 13.89 -0.74 -24.77
CA GLU A 211 15.29 -0.97 -24.43
C GLU A 211 16.20 -0.81 -25.65
N GLU A 212 15.84 -1.44 -26.77
CA GLU A 212 16.55 -1.33 -28.04
C GLU A 212 16.61 0.11 -28.56
N LEU A 213 15.46 0.80 -28.61
CA LEU A 213 15.38 2.21 -29.01
C LEU A 213 16.25 3.10 -28.12
N SER A 214 16.24 2.89 -26.80
CA SER A 214 17.07 3.67 -25.89
C SER A 214 18.57 3.45 -26.12
N ALA A 215 18.98 2.24 -26.51
CA ALA A 215 20.36 1.95 -26.86
C ALA A 215 20.75 2.65 -28.17
N MET A 216 19.89 2.59 -29.19
CA MET A 216 20.11 3.28 -30.47
C MET A 216 20.18 4.80 -30.32
N MET A 217 19.34 5.40 -29.46
CA MET A 217 19.36 6.83 -29.17
C MET A 217 20.70 7.27 -28.55
N ARG A 218 21.26 6.45 -27.65
CA ARG A 218 22.57 6.74 -27.04
C ARG A 218 23.68 6.80 -28.07
N ASP A 219 23.60 5.96 -29.09
CA ASP A 219 24.62 5.86 -30.14
C ASP A 219 24.35 6.83 -31.32
N ALA A 220 23.18 7.49 -31.34
CA ALA A 220 22.85 8.51 -32.33
C ALA A 220 23.76 9.73 -32.17
N ARG A 221 24.37 10.16 -33.28
CA ARG A 221 25.25 11.34 -33.29
C ARG A 221 24.42 12.62 -33.30
N PRO A 222 24.86 13.69 -32.61
CA PRO A 222 24.28 15.01 -32.79
C PRO A 222 24.38 15.40 -34.25
N THR A 223 23.23 15.73 -34.84
CA THR A 223 23.21 16.49 -36.09
C THR A 223 23.96 17.77 -35.80
N ALA A 224 25.09 17.99 -36.48
CA ALA A 224 25.82 19.23 -36.40
C ALA A 224 24.83 20.35 -36.70
N VAL A 225 24.51 21.13 -35.67
CA VAL A 225 23.74 22.35 -35.82
C VAL A 225 24.67 23.26 -36.62
N VAL A 226 24.41 23.36 -37.93
CA VAL A 226 24.99 24.42 -38.75
C VAL A 226 24.44 25.71 -38.14
N ALA A 227 25.31 26.40 -37.41
CA ALA A 227 25.07 27.73 -36.86
C ALA A 227 25.02 28.76 -37.99
#